data_AF-A0A6P1L595-F1
#
_entry.id   AF-A0A6P1L595-F1
#
_cell.length_a   1.000
_cell.length_b   1.000
_cell.length_c   1.000
_cell.angle_alpha   90.00
_cell.angle_beta   90.00
_cell.angle_gamma   90.00
#
_symmetry.space_group_name_H-M   'P 1'
#
loop_
_entity.id
_entity.type
_entity.pdbx_description
1 polymer ?
#
loop_
_entity_poly.entity_id
_entity_poly.type
_entity_poly.pdbx_seq_one_letter_code
_entity_poly.pdbx_strand_id
1 'polypeptide(L)'
;MTVEELLEKYAAGVLNFSGIDLAEANLSGVKLSGVNLSDANLSIVNLSGANLSEANLSNAKLNVARLSGVNLSNAILNNASLNVANLIRADLSRAQLKGALLIRAELIRADLSRADLSEADLTSADLREATLRQANLRHANLSESVLRGASMTGANLEMANLNASDLSRCDLSGANLRDTELRQANLSHANLSGADLSGANLRWADLSGANLRWADLSGAKLSGATLIGADLTNANLTNTIFIHADLTQAKLIRAEWIGADLTGATLTGAKLYATSRFGLKTEGMICEWVDLSPAGDRSIIQKFHSEDSRDFFNETPPTIRIIVDAALEHEANFAIAGAYYQIAQEYRILKQPPSIESGRRRTVFTFYADSDEALFSTAYIVILPFLDAASTQNNISSVVEMINSEVVANQDLKLPKSPLIVKQLNILLEQAMSQAATIKQTKKNIEVATKLNFCKAPTQIVLTNSSAHTLIVHDHPNFGKRFINRSALNASTYDDISNEPTKYILPSSSMVIDFVKGFHYISH
;
A
#
# COMPACT_ATOMS: atom_id res chain seq x y z
N MET A 1 30.00 -48.09 -20.63
CA MET A 1 28.76 -48.73 -21.12
C MET A 1 28.35 -47.97 -22.36
N THR A 2 28.01 -48.65 -23.45
CA THR A 2 27.57 -47.97 -24.68
C THR A 2 26.11 -47.50 -24.56
N VAL A 3 25.66 -46.68 -25.51
CA VAL A 3 24.25 -46.24 -25.57
C VAL A 3 23.32 -47.44 -25.82
N GLU A 4 23.72 -48.36 -26.69
CA GLU A 4 22.97 -49.58 -27.00
C GLU A 4 22.82 -50.46 -25.75
N GLU A 5 23.90 -50.69 -25.01
CA GLU A 5 23.88 -51.45 -23.76
C GLU A 5 22.97 -50.81 -22.71
N LEU A 6 22.95 -49.48 -22.63
CA LEU A 6 22.04 -48.75 -21.74
C LEU A 6 20.58 -48.98 -22.13
N LEU A 7 20.26 -48.82 -23.41
CA LEU A 7 18.89 -48.95 -23.92
C LEU A 7 18.37 -50.38 -23.79
N GLU A 8 19.21 -51.39 -24.03
CA GLU A 8 18.88 -52.80 -23.81
C GLU A 8 18.60 -53.09 -22.34
N LYS A 9 19.46 -52.62 -21.43
CA LYS A 9 19.25 -52.79 -19.98
C LYS A 9 18.00 -52.08 -19.49
N TYR A 10 17.74 -50.87 -19.99
CA TYR A 10 16.51 -50.14 -19.67
C TYR A 10 15.27 -50.88 -20.17
N ALA A 11 15.30 -51.40 -21.40
CA ALA A 11 14.21 -52.23 -21.95
C ALA A 11 14.00 -53.53 -21.16
N ALA A 12 15.06 -54.06 -20.53
CA ALA A 12 15.00 -55.19 -19.61
C ALA A 12 14.51 -54.82 -18.18
N GLY A 13 14.15 -53.56 -17.93
CA GLY A 13 13.61 -53.08 -16.65
C GLY A 13 14.66 -52.58 -15.65
N VAL A 14 15.93 -52.47 -16.04
CA VAL A 14 16.95 -51.83 -15.20
C VAL A 14 16.75 -50.32 -15.24
N LEU A 15 16.45 -49.71 -14.09
CA LEU A 15 16.25 -48.26 -14.00
C LEU A 15 17.46 -47.53 -13.39
N ASN A 16 18.36 -48.23 -12.71
CA ASN A 16 19.46 -47.60 -11.99
C ASN A 16 20.75 -47.57 -12.82
N PHE A 17 21.12 -46.37 -13.26
CA PHE A 17 22.36 -46.04 -13.97
C PHE A 17 23.08 -44.87 -13.30
N SER A 18 22.97 -44.75 -11.98
CA SER A 18 23.66 -43.71 -11.23
C SER A 18 25.18 -43.74 -11.47
N GLY A 19 25.79 -42.55 -11.55
CA GLY A 19 27.23 -42.37 -11.73
C GLY A 19 27.75 -42.75 -13.12
N ILE A 20 26.86 -43.08 -14.06
CA ILE A 20 27.28 -43.49 -15.40
C ILE A 20 27.98 -42.34 -16.14
N ASP A 21 29.00 -42.69 -16.92
CA ASP A 21 29.60 -41.77 -17.88
C ASP A 21 29.01 -41.97 -19.27
N LEU A 22 28.31 -40.94 -19.75
CA LEU A 22 27.68 -40.82 -21.06
C LEU A 22 28.00 -39.44 -21.67
N ALA A 23 29.14 -38.85 -21.31
CA ALA A 23 29.57 -37.61 -21.92
C ALA A 23 29.62 -37.75 -23.45
N GLU A 24 29.19 -36.70 -24.15
CA GLU A 24 29.13 -36.63 -25.62
C GLU A 24 28.22 -37.67 -26.31
N ALA A 25 27.51 -38.51 -25.54
CA ALA A 25 26.64 -39.53 -26.10
C ALA A 25 25.45 -38.90 -26.85
N ASN A 26 24.97 -39.59 -27.89
CA ASN A 26 23.76 -39.21 -28.60
C ASN A 26 22.56 -40.04 -28.12
N LEU A 27 21.71 -39.41 -27.33
CA LEU A 27 20.48 -39.96 -26.76
C LEU A 27 19.27 -39.12 -27.22
N SER A 28 19.31 -38.53 -28.40
CA SER A 28 18.18 -37.74 -28.91
C SER A 28 16.93 -38.60 -29.09
N GLY A 29 15.77 -38.12 -28.63
CA GLY A 29 14.49 -38.79 -28.80
C GLY A 29 14.30 -40.09 -28.03
N VAL A 30 15.25 -40.48 -27.17
CA VAL A 30 15.13 -41.70 -26.36
C VAL A 30 13.98 -41.58 -25.35
N LYS A 31 13.45 -42.72 -24.91
CA LYS A 31 12.41 -42.80 -23.90
C LYS A 31 12.98 -43.47 -22.66
N LEU A 32 13.35 -42.66 -21.67
CA LEU A 32 13.99 -43.05 -20.43
C LEU A 32 13.23 -42.46 -19.22
N SER A 33 11.90 -42.53 -19.24
CA SER A 33 11.07 -42.05 -18.13
C SER A 33 11.40 -42.80 -16.84
N GLY A 34 11.45 -42.10 -15.71
CA GLY A 34 11.71 -42.69 -14.40
C GLY A 34 13.11 -43.29 -14.21
N VAL A 35 14.03 -43.08 -15.16
CA VAL A 35 15.40 -43.59 -15.04
C VAL A 35 16.15 -42.88 -13.91
N ASN A 36 16.99 -43.60 -13.19
CA ASN A 36 17.95 -43.01 -12.26
C ASN A 36 19.31 -42.83 -12.94
N LEU A 37 19.62 -41.58 -13.25
CA LEU A 37 20.88 -41.06 -13.76
C LEU A 37 21.52 -40.08 -12.74
N SER A 38 21.26 -40.26 -11.44
CA SER A 38 21.90 -39.42 -10.42
C SER A 38 23.42 -39.53 -10.51
N ASP A 39 24.13 -38.43 -10.29
CA ASP A 39 25.59 -38.35 -10.30
C ASP A 39 26.23 -38.71 -11.66
N ALA A 40 25.43 -38.90 -12.72
CA ALA A 40 25.91 -39.25 -14.04
C ALA A 40 26.71 -38.10 -14.67
N ASN A 41 27.72 -38.44 -15.45
CA ASN A 41 28.37 -37.51 -16.35
C ASN A 41 27.64 -37.52 -17.70
N LEU A 42 26.87 -36.47 -17.95
CA LEU A 42 26.09 -36.22 -19.15
C LEU A 42 26.56 -34.93 -19.85
N SER A 43 27.84 -34.56 -19.66
CA SER A 43 28.40 -33.34 -20.23
C SER A 43 28.38 -33.43 -21.77
N ILE A 44 27.95 -32.37 -22.45
CA ILE A 44 27.88 -32.29 -23.93
C ILE A 44 26.93 -33.35 -24.56
N VAL A 45 26.17 -34.09 -23.75
CA VAL A 45 25.23 -35.11 -24.25
C VAL A 45 24.18 -34.48 -25.17
N ASN A 46 23.74 -35.22 -26.19
CA ASN A 46 22.56 -34.84 -26.95
C ASN A 46 21.33 -35.61 -26.45
N LEU A 47 20.45 -34.91 -25.75
CA LEU A 47 19.16 -35.40 -25.23
C LEU A 47 17.98 -34.64 -25.87
N SER A 48 18.20 -34.02 -27.04
CA SER A 48 17.16 -33.23 -27.72
C SER A 48 15.93 -34.09 -27.99
N GLY A 49 14.75 -33.62 -27.60
CA GLY A 49 13.48 -34.32 -27.74
C GLY A 49 13.35 -35.63 -26.96
N ALA A 50 14.30 -35.97 -26.07
CA ALA A 50 14.20 -37.16 -25.25
C ALA A 50 13.08 -37.04 -24.21
N ASN A 51 12.51 -38.17 -23.81
CA ASN A 51 11.61 -38.25 -22.68
C ASN A 51 12.33 -38.78 -21.44
N LEU A 52 12.57 -37.87 -20.49
CA LEU A 52 13.16 -38.09 -19.17
C LEU A 52 12.19 -37.66 -18.06
N SER A 53 10.87 -37.72 -18.31
CA SER A 53 9.87 -37.44 -17.28
C SER A 53 10.11 -38.32 -16.05
N GLU A 54 9.97 -37.76 -14.86
CA GLU A 54 10.17 -38.46 -13.58
C GLU A 54 11.59 -39.04 -13.37
N ALA A 55 12.56 -38.72 -14.24
CA ALA A 55 13.92 -39.20 -14.09
C ALA A 55 14.61 -38.56 -12.87
N ASN A 56 15.50 -39.32 -12.21
CA ASN A 56 16.40 -38.78 -11.21
C ASN A 56 17.74 -38.42 -11.86
N LEU A 57 18.04 -37.13 -11.92
CA LEU A 57 19.27 -36.51 -12.43
C LEU A 57 19.97 -35.70 -11.32
N SER A 58 19.71 -36.01 -10.04
CA SER A 58 20.33 -35.31 -8.91
C SER A 58 21.86 -35.34 -9.04
N ASN A 59 22.52 -34.20 -8.82
CA ASN A 59 23.97 -34.02 -8.97
C ASN A 59 24.55 -34.37 -10.35
N ALA A 60 23.73 -34.63 -11.38
CA ALA A 60 24.23 -35.00 -12.70
C ALA A 60 24.96 -33.81 -13.34
N LYS A 61 26.00 -34.10 -14.12
CA LYS A 61 26.74 -33.09 -14.89
C LYS A 61 26.17 -33.01 -16.29
N LEU A 62 25.42 -31.96 -16.58
CA LEU A 62 24.75 -31.68 -17.85
C LEU A 62 25.30 -30.40 -18.52
N ASN A 63 26.55 -30.03 -18.21
CA ASN A 63 27.18 -28.84 -18.76
C ASN A 63 27.21 -28.93 -20.29
N VAL A 64 26.79 -27.85 -20.96
CA VAL A 64 26.75 -27.76 -22.44
C VAL A 64 25.86 -28.86 -23.09
N ALA A 65 24.98 -29.51 -22.33
CA ALA A 65 24.08 -30.53 -22.87
C ALA A 65 23.06 -29.92 -23.85
N ARG A 66 22.72 -30.67 -24.90
CA ARG A 66 21.67 -30.31 -25.86
C ARG A 66 20.36 -30.96 -25.39
N LEU A 67 19.49 -30.17 -24.79
CA LEU A 67 18.25 -30.57 -24.15
C LEU A 67 17.03 -29.89 -24.81
N SER A 68 17.15 -29.41 -26.05
CA SER A 68 16.05 -28.71 -26.69
C SER A 68 14.85 -29.64 -26.87
N GLY A 69 13.67 -29.19 -26.42
CA GLY A 69 12.43 -29.97 -26.46
C GLY A 69 12.43 -31.23 -25.59
N VAL A 70 13.39 -31.40 -24.67
CA VAL A 70 13.38 -32.53 -23.73
C VAL A 70 12.15 -32.47 -22.81
N ASN A 71 11.56 -33.62 -22.49
CA ASN A 71 10.59 -33.73 -21.41
C ASN A 71 11.30 -34.15 -20.13
N LEU A 72 11.39 -33.22 -19.18
CA LEU A 72 11.90 -33.36 -17.81
C LEU A 72 10.79 -33.08 -16.78
N SER A 73 9.52 -33.21 -17.17
CA SER A 73 8.40 -32.99 -16.26
C SER A 73 8.49 -33.93 -15.05
N ASN A 74 8.31 -33.39 -13.84
CA ASN A 74 8.47 -34.09 -12.57
C ASN A 74 9.85 -34.74 -12.34
N ALA A 75 10.88 -34.41 -13.13
CA ALA A 75 12.22 -34.94 -12.92
C ALA A 75 12.89 -34.31 -11.68
N ILE A 76 13.83 -35.03 -11.09
CA ILE A 76 14.62 -34.58 -9.94
C ILE A 76 16.01 -34.18 -10.44
N LEU A 77 16.29 -32.89 -10.51
CA LEU A 77 17.55 -32.28 -10.95
C LEU A 77 18.23 -31.48 -9.80
N ASN A 78 17.96 -31.83 -8.55
CA ASN A 78 18.54 -31.13 -7.41
C ASN A 78 20.07 -31.16 -7.48
N ASN A 79 20.71 -29.99 -7.32
CA ASN A 79 22.15 -29.77 -7.46
C ASN A 79 22.77 -30.23 -8.78
N ALA A 80 21.97 -30.48 -9.83
CA ALA A 80 22.50 -30.80 -11.15
C ALA A 80 23.20 -29.58 -11.76
N SER A 81 24.23 -29.82 -12.58
CA SER A 81 25.00 -28.77 -13.24
C SER A 81 24.62 -28.70 -14.72
N LEU A 82 23.74 -27.76 -15.07
CA LEU A 82 23.21 -27.48 -16.41
C LEU A 82 23.80 -26.19 -17.00
N ASN A 83 25.02 -25.80 -16.62
CA ASN A 83 25.59 -24.54 -17.10
C ASN A 83 25.74 -24.58 -18.62
N VAL A 84 25.36 -23.49 -19.28
CA VAL A 84 25.42 -23.34 -20.75
C VAL A 84 24.62 -24.44 -21.49
N ALA A 85 23.71 -25.14 -20.82
CA ALA A 85 22.87 -26.14 -21.47
C ALA A 85 21.78 -25.48 -22.31
N ASN A 86 21.42 -26.11 -23.42
CA ASN A 86 20.32 -25.66 -24.29
C ASN A 86 19.03 -26.38 -23.91
N LEU A 87 18.15 -25.72 -23.16
CA LEU A 87 16.83 -26.19 -22.75
C LEU A 87 15.70 -25.47 -23.49
N ILE A 88 15.96 -24.98 -24.72
CA ILE A 88 14.95 -24.27 -25.51
C ILE A 88 13.73 -25.18 -25.71
N ARG A 89 12.55 -24.70 -25.31
CA ARG A 89 11.26 -25.43 -25.34
C ARG A 89 11.24 -26.74 -24.53
N ALA A 90 12.15 -26.92 -23.58
CA ALA A 90 12.09 -28.05 -22.66
C ALA A 90 10.85 -27.95 -21.73
N ASP A 91 10.28 -29.10 -21.37
CA ASP A 91 9.26 -29.20 -20.33
C ASP A 91 9.95 -29.60 -19.01
N LEU A 92 10.08 -28.66 -18.09
CA LEU A 92 10.54 -28.85 -16.72
C LEU A 92 9.40 -28.60 -15.72
N SER A 93 8.14 -28.74 -16.16
CA SER A 93 7.00 -28.52 -15.28
C SER A 93 7.05 -29.47 -14.08
N ARG A 94 6.88 -28.92 -12.87
CA ARG A 94 6.98 -29.64 -11.59
C ARG A 94 8.34 -30.31 -11.33
N ALA A 95 9.38 -29.99 -12.09
CA ALA A 95 10.72 -30.51 -11.83
C ALA A 95 11.27 -29.97 -10.51
N GLN A 96 12.10 -30.76 -9.83
CA GLN A 96 12.87 -30.32 -8.67
C GLN A 96 14.26 -29.88 -9.14
N LEU A 97 14.58 -28.60 -9.02
CA LEU A 97 15.81 -27.95 -9.46
C LEU A 97 16.48 -27.23 -8.28
N LYS A 98 16.23 -27.69 -7.04
CA LYS A 98 16.78 -27.04 -5.85
C LYS A 98 18.30 -27.03 -5.92
N GLY A 99 18.91 -25.85 -5.80
CA GLY A 99 20.37 -25.68 -5.87
C GLY A 99 20.99 -26.05 -7.23
N ALA A 100 20.19 -26.23 -8.28
CA ALA A 100 20.72 -26.53 -9.61
C ALA A 100 21.49 -25.34 -10.18
N LEU A 101 22.55 -25.63 -10.94
CA LEU A 101 23.34 -24.61 -11.62
C LEU A 101 22.89 -24.51 -13.08
N LEU A 102 22.32 -23.37 -13.45
CA LEU A 102 21.76 -23.04 -14.78
C LEU A 102 22.46 -21.77 -15.33
N ILE A 103 23.72 -21.55 -14.95
CA ILE A 103 24.46 -20.34 -15.32
C ILE A 103 24.56 -20.29 -16.84
N ARG A 104 24.08 -19.18 -17.43
CA ARG A 104 24.04 -18.97 -18.89
C ARG A 104 23.31 -20.07 -19.68
N ALA A 105 22.39 -20.80 -19.03
CA ALA A 105 21.55 -21.78 -19.71
C ALA A 105 20.52 -21.08 -20.62
N GLU A 106 20.17 -21.72 -21.73
CA GLU A 106 19.14 -21.23 -22.67
C GLU A 106 17.80 -21.91 -22.36
N LEU A 107 16.89 -21.22 -21.70
CA LEU A 107 15.56 -21.67 -21.28
C LEU A 107 14.43 -20.98 -22.08
N ILE A 108 14.74 -20.48 -23.28
CA ILE A 108 13.78 -19.76 -24.11
C ILE A 108 12.55 -20.64 -24.37
N ARG A 109 11.37 -20.12 -24.00
CA ARG A 109 10.08 -20.84 -24.11
C ARG A 109 10.04 -22.20 -23.38
N ALA A 110 10.91 -22.42 -22.39
CA ALA A 110 10.79 -23.59 -21.52
C ALA A 110 9.57 -23.47 -20.59
N ASP A 111 8.98 -24.60 -20.23
CA ASP A 111 7.95 -24.66 -19.20
C ASP A 111 8.57 -25.07 -17.86
N LEU A 112 8.56 -24.17 -16.89
CA LEU A 112 9.01 -24.35 -15.51
C LEU A 112 7.83 -24.19 -14.54
N SER A 113 6.59 -24.37 -15.02
CA SER A 113 5.39 -24.20 -14.21
C SER A 113 5.45 -25.13 -13.00
N ARG A 114 5.29 -24.56 -11.80
CA ARG A 114 5.35 -25.27 -10.51
C ARG A 114 6.66 -26.02 -10.25
N ALA A 115 7.74 -25.70 -10.96
CA ALA A 115 9.06 -26.22 -10.66
C ALA A 115 9.60 -25.61 -9.36
N ASP A 116 10.45 -26.36 -8.65
CA ASP A 116 11.18 -25.88 -7.48
C ASP A 116 12.60 -25.51 -7.86
N LEU A 117 12.84 -24.22 -8.11
CA LEU A 117 14.15 -23.63 -8.38
C LEU A 117 14.70 -22.91 -7.14
N SER A 118 14.27 -23.28 -5.93
CA SER A 118 14.82 -22.65 -4.72
C SER A 118 16.34 -22.80 -4.66
N GLU A 119 17.03 -21.72 -4.30
CA GLU A 119 18.51 -21.68 -4.22
C GLU A 119 19.25 -21.98 -5.54
N ALA A 120 18.54 -22.08 -6.68
CA ALA A 120 19.17 -22.33 -7.98
C ALA A 120 19.95 -21.12 -8.48
N ASP A 121 21.01 -21.35 -9.25
CA ASP A 121 21.82 -20.30 -9.89
C ASP A 121 21.50 -20.20 -11.38
N LEU A 122 20.70 -19.20 -11.74
CA LEU A 122 20.33 -18.83 -13.11
C LEU A 122 21.07 -17.55 -13.57
N THR A 123 22.25 -17.26 -13.04
CA THR A 123 23.03 -16.07 -13.42
C THR A 123 23.22 -16.01 -14.94
N SER A 124 22.86 -14.88 -15.54
CA SER A 124 22.92 -14.62 -16.99
C SER A 124 22.17 -15.66 -17.86
N ALA A 125 21.21 -16.40 -17.31
CA ALA A 125 20.39 -17.33 -18.08
C ALA A 125 19.40 -16.59 -19.00
N ASP A 126 19.03 -17.21 -20.11
CA ASP A 126 18.05 -16.68 -21.05
C ASP A 126 16.71 -17.39 -20.89
N LEU A 127 15.77 -16.73 -20.22
CA LEU A 127 14.41 -17.22 -19.95
C LEU A 127 13.35 -16.47 -20.77
N ARG A 128 13.71 -15.89 -21.93
CA ARG A 128 12.75 -15.16 -22.77
C ARG A 128 11.53 -16.03 -23.08
N GLU A 129 10.35 -15.47 -22.85
CA GLU A 129 9.07 -16.13 -23.09
C GLU A 129 8.89 -17.48 -22.36
N ALA A 130 9.69 -17.76 -21.31
CA ALA A 130 9.52 -18.95 -20.50
C ALA A 130 8.27 -18.86 -19.61
N THR A 131 7.74 -20.02 -19.22
CA THR A 131 6.57 -20.12 -18.32
C THR A 131 7.03 -20.57 -16.95
N LEU A 132 7.00 -19.70 -15.93
CA LEU A 132 7.35 -20.01 -14.54
C LEU A 132 6.15 -19.80 -13.61
N ARG A 133 4.94 -20.15 -14.06
CA ARG A 133 3.71 -19.97 -13.28
C ARG A 133 3.78 -20.78 -12.00
N GLN A 134 3.57 -20.13 -10.86
CA GLN A 134 3.62 -20.77 -9.53
C GLN A 134 4.95 -21.51 -9.25
N ALA A 135 6.04 -21.15 -9.93
CA ALA A 135 7.35 -21.71 -9.65
C ALA A 135 7.89 -21.18 -8.31
N ASN A 136 8.69 -21.99 -7.63
CA ASN A 136 9.41 -21.56 -6.42
C ASN A 136 10.83 -21.14 -6.79
N LEU A 137 11.14 -19.86 -6.70
CA LEU A 137 12.44 -19.24 -6.99
C LEU A 137 13.02 -18.58 -5.73
N ARG A 138 12.57 -18.99 -4.54
CA ARG A 138 13.04 -18.42 -3.28
C ARG A 138 14.56 -18.59 -3.15
N HIS A 139 15.27 -17.51 -2.80
CA HIS A 139 16.74 -17.45 -2.75
C HIS A 139 17.47 -17.79 -4.06
N ALA A 140 16.78 -17.89 -5.20
CA ALA A 140 17.43 -18.15 -6.48
C ALA A 140 18.26 -16.92 -6.91
N ASN A 141 19.37 -17.17 -7.61
CA ASN A 141 20.17 -16.13 -8.23
C ASN A 141 19.80 -16.01 -9.71
N LEU A 142 19.10 -14.96 -10.09
CA LEU A 142 18.73 -14.60 -11.46
C LEU A 142 19.43 -13.30 -11.91
N SER A 143 20.56 -12.94 -11.29
CA SER A 143 21.28 -11.73 -11.67
C SER A 143 21.68 -11.75 -13.15
N GLU A 144 21.53 -10.61 -13.82
CA GLU A 144 21.85 -10.42 -15.25
C GLU A 144 21.08 -11.36 -16.21
N SER A 145 20.06 -12.06 -15.74
CA SER A 145 19.24 -12.94 -16.59
C SER A 145 18.28 -12.15 -17.49
N VAL A 146 17.89 -12.77 -18.61
CA VAL A 146 16.95 -12.18 -19.57
C VAL A 146 15.62 -12.90 -19.47
N LEU A 147 14.63 -12.29 -18.83
CA LEU A 147 13.29 -12.84 -18.61
C LEU A 147 12.23 -12.21 -19.50
N ARG A 148 12.59 -11.31 -20.42
CA ARG A 148 11.64 -10.54 -21.23
C ARG A 148 10.45 -11.36 -21.74
N GLY A 149 9.24 -10.93 -21.38
CA GLY A 149 7.99 -11.59 -21.77
C GLY A 149 7.69 -12.92 -21.08
N ALA A 150 8.47 -13.33 -20.08
CA ALA A 150 8.19 -14.53 -19.29
C ALA A 150 6.92 -14.39 -18.44
N SER A 151 6.24 -15.51 -18.22
CA SER A 151 5.04 -15.59 -17.39
C SER A 151 5.39 -16.16 -16.01
N MET A 152 5.43 -15.31 -14.99
CA MET A 152 5.76 -15.65 -13.60
C MET A 152 4.57 -15.43 -12.65
N THR A 153 3.34 -15.58 -13.15
CA THR A 153 2.12 -15.36 -12.36
C THR A 153 2.11 -16.24 -11.10
N GLY A 154 1.96 -15.61 -9.93
CA GLY A 154 1.96 -16.31 -8.64
C GLY A 154 3.26 -17.04 -8.30
N ALA A 155 4.38 -16.73 -8.95
CA ALA A 155 5.67 -17.30 -8.60
C ALA A 155 6.15 -16.79 -7.24
N ASN A 156 6.91 -17.60 -6.52
CA ASN A 156 7.54 -17.22 -5.26
C ASN A 156 9.00 -16.84 -5.51
N LEU A 157 9.31 -15.55 -5.52
CA LEU A 157 10.65 -14.98 -5.72
C LEU A 157 11.20 -14.37 -4.42
N GLU A 158 10.62 -14.67 -3.25
CA GLU A 158 11.08 -14.13 -1.96
C GLU A 158 12.61 -14.27 -1.80
N MET A 159 13.28 -13.16 -1.47
CA MET A 159 14.73 -13.08 -1.30
C MET A 159 15.58 -13.55 -2.51
N ALA A 160 14.99 -13.59 -3.72
CA ALA A 160 15.73 -13.86 -4.95
C ALA A 160 16.60 -12.64 -5.36
N ASN A 161 17.70 -12.92 -6.05
CA ASN A 161 18.56 -11.89 -6.63
C ASN A 161 18.25 -11.72 -8.11
N LEU A 162 17.67 -10.59 -8.50
CA LEU A 162 17.30 -10.21 -9.87
C LEU A 162 18.06 -8.95 -10.31
N ASN A 163 19.20 -8.65 -9.69
CA ASN A 163 20.00 -7.48 -10.02
C ASN A 163 20.37 -7.43 -11.50
N ALA A 164 20.17 -6.28 -12.13
CA ALA A 164 20.43 -6.04 -13.55
C ALA A 164 19.73 -7.01 -14.54
N SER A 165 18.66 -7.68 -14.12
CA SER A 165 17.88 -8.56 -14.99
C SER A 165 16.93 -7.79 -15.92
N ASP A 166 16.63 -8.35 -17.10
CA ASP A 166 15.62 -7.83 -18.02
C ASP A 166 14.28 -8.55 -17.79
N LEU A 167 13.40 -7.91 -17.03
CA LEU A 167 12.03 -8.33 -16.72
C LEU A 167 10.99 -7.57 -17.56
N SER A 168 11.41 -6.91 -18.65
CA SER A 168 10.50 -6.08 -19.44
C SER A 168 9.36 -6.92 -20.01
N ARG A 169 8.13 -6.38 -19.90
CA ARG A 169 6.90 -7.05 -20.36
C ARG A 169 6.62 -8.42 -19.72
N CYS A 170 7.25 -8.77 -18.59
CA CYS A 170 6.92 -9.97 -17.83
C CYS A 170 5.53 -9.88 -17.20
N ASP A 171 4.89 -11.03 -17.00
CA ASP A 171 3.69 -11.15 -16.17
C ASP A 171 4.06 -11.69 -14.78
N LEU A 172 4.19 -10.79 -13.81
CA LEU A 172 4.46 -11.03 -12.39
C LEU A 172 3.20 -10.85 -11.52
N SER A 173 2.01 -10.92 -12.11
CA SER A 173 0.76 -10.73 -11.36
C SER A 173 0.64 -11.74 -10.20
N GLY A 174 0.34 -11.21 -9.02
CA GLY A 174 0.24 -11.99 -7.79
C GLY A 174 1.53 -12.68 -7.32
N ALA A 175 2.70 -12.34 -7.87
CA ALA A 175 3.96 -12.93 -7.46
C ALA A 175 4.38 -12.44 -6.06
N ASN A 176 5.07 -13.29 -5.30
CA ASN A 176 5.73 -12.90 -4.06
C ASN A 176 7.16 -12.47 -4.37
N LEU A 177 7.45 -11.17 -4.25
CA LEU A 177 8.73 -10.51 -4.49
C LEU A 177 9.29 -9.89 -3.18
N ARG A 178 8.82 -10.34 -2.01
CA ARG A 178 9.27 -9.80 -0.72
C ARG A 178 10.79 -9.90 -0.57
N ASP A 179 11.40 -8.81 -0.12
CA ASP A 179 12.85 -8.69 0.12
C ASP A 179 13.72 -9.09 -1.10
N THR A 180 13.19 -8.98 -2.32
CA THR A 180 13.96 -9.24 -3.54
C THR A 180 14.98 -8.16 -3.83
N GLU A 181 16.13 -8.56 -4.39
CA GLU A 181 17.13 -7.64 -4.92
C GLU A 181 16.86 -7.38 -6.40
N LEU A 182 16.33 -6.21 -6.73
CA LEU A 182 15.92 -5.77 -8.08
C LEU A 182 16.71 -4.52 -8.53
N ARG A 183 17.91 -4.31 -8.01
CA ARG A 183 18.69 -3.12 -8.36
C ARG A 183 19.00 -3.13 -9.85
N GLN A 184 18.81 -1.99 -10.51
CA GLN A 184 19.06 -1.82 -11.95
C GLN A 184 18.27 -2.80 -12.85
N ALA A 185 17.24 -3.46 -12.32
CA ALA A 185 16.39 -4.33 -13.12
C ALA A 185 15.50 -3.51 -14.08
N ASN A 186 15.28 -4.04 -15.28
CA ASN A 186 14.34 -3.47 -16.24
C ASN A 186 12.97 -4.15 -16.08
N LEU A 187 12.02 -3.47 -15.44
CA LEU A 187 10.62 -3.87 -15.26
C LEU A 187 9.67 -3.07 -16.16
N SER A 188 10.18 -2.41 -17.20
CA SER A 188 9.36 -1.58 -18.09
C SER A 188 8.21 -2.40 -18.70
N HIS A 189 7.00 -1.85 -18.61
CA HIS A 189 5.76 -2.49 -19.06
C HIS A 189 5.47 -3.88 -18.44
N ALA A 190 6.12 -4.25 -17.33
CA ALA A 190 5.79 -5.47 -16.62
C ALA A 190 4.42 -5.38 -15.94
N ASN A 191 3.74 -6.51 -15.83
CA ASN A 191 2.50 -6.63 -15.06
C ASN A 191 2.81 -7.14 -13.65
N LEU A 192 2.77 -6.25 -12.67
CA LEU A 192 3.00 -6.51 -11.24
C LEU A 192 1.71 -6.40 -10.42
N SER A 193 0.54 -6.50 -11.06
CA SER A 193 -0.73 -6.30 -10.36
C SER A 193 -0.92 -7.31 -9.24
N GLY A 194 -1.20 -6.82 -8.02
CA GLY A 194 -1.38 -7.65 -6.84
C GLY A 194 -0.11 -8.36 -6.35
N ALA A 195 1.08 -8.01 -6.85
CA ALA A 195 2.33 -8.59 -6.38
C ALA A 195 2.73 -8.02 -5.01
N ASP A 196 3.41 -8.83 -4.19
CA ASP A 196 3.99 -8.40 -2.91
C ASP A 196 5.48 -8.07 -3.11
N LEU A 197 5.82 -6.79 -3.20
CA LEU A 197 7.18 -6.25 -3.24
C LEU A 197 7.59 -5.62 -1.89
N SER A 198 6.97 -6.02 -0.77
CA SER A 198 7.33 -5.47 0.54
C SER A 198 8.83 -5.65 0.82
N GLY A 199 9.49 -4.57 1.26
CA GLY A 199 10.93 -4.57 1.54
C GLY A 199 11.88 -4.69 0.33
N ALA A 200 11.37 -4.88 -0.89
CA ALA A 200 12.20 -5.12 -2.08
C ALA A 200 13.15 -3.94 -2.39
N ASN A 201 14.34 -4.27 -2.92
CA ASN A 201 15.36 -3.30 -3.29
C ASN A 201 15.33 -3.00 -4.80
N LEU A 202 14.61 -1.96 -5.18
CA LEU A 202 14.35 -1.52 -6.56
C LEU A 202 15.20 -0.29 -6.96
N ARG A 203 16.34 -0.05 -6.30
CA ARG A 203 17.16 1.13 -6.59
C ARG A 203 17.64 1.13 -8.03
N TRP A 204 17.46 2.27 -8.70
CA TRP A 204 17.78 2.46 -10.13
C TRP A 204 17.07 1.49 -11.08
N ALA A 205 15.98 0.84 -10.66
CA ALA A 205 15.16 0.02 -11.53
C ALA A 205 14.33 0.89 -12.49
N ASP A 206 14.03 0.35 -13.67
CA ASP A 206 13.11 0.98 -14.63
C ASP A 206 11.74 0.28 -14.55
N LEU A 207 10.74 0.95 -13.99
CA LEU A 207 9.34 0.54 -13.92
C LEU A 207 8.45 1.37 -14.86
N SER A 208 9.02 1.99 -15.91
CA SER A 208 8.26 2.83 -16.84
C SER A 208 7.07 2.08 -17.44
N GLY A 209 5.87 2.65 -17.30
CA GLY A 209 4.63 2.05 -17.79
C GLY A 209 4.25 0.70 -17.18
N ALA A 210 4.86 0.29 -16.06
CA ALA A 210 4.51 -0.95 -15.37
C ALA A 210 3.11 -0.87 -14.74
N ASN A 211 2.41 -2.00 -14.67
CA ASN A 211 1.13 -2.12 -13.99
C ASN A 211 1.35 -2.62 -12.55
N LEU A 212 1.28 -1.73 -11.56
CA LEU A 212 1.47 -2.00 -10.13
C LEU A 212 0.16 -1.90 -9.35
N ARG A 213 -1.00 -2.05 -10.02
CA ARG A 213 -2.30 -1.96 -9.37
C ARG A 213 -2.42 -2.99 -8.25
N TRP A 214 -2.87 -2.56 -7.07
CA TRP A 214 -3.03 -3.41 -5.89
C TRP A 214 -1.73 -4.08 -5.39
N ALA A 215 -0.56 -3.65 -5.88
CA ALA A 215 0.71 -4.18 -5.40
C ALA A 215 1.04 -3.65 -4.01
N ASP A 216 1.72 -4.46 -3.20
CA ASP A 216 2.29 -4.03 -1.92
C ASP A 216 3.76 -3.68 -2.13
N LEU A 217 4.11 -2.41 -1.99
CA LEU A 217 5.49 -1.88 -2.00
C LEU A 217 5.87 -1.28 -0.65
N SER A 218 5.20 -1.69 0.44
CA SER A 218 5.50 -1.18 1.77
C SER A 218 6.97 -1.40 2.14
N GLY A 219 7.64 -0.33 2.55
CA GLY A 219 9.07 -0.34 2.87
C GLY A 219 10.02 -0.61 1.69
N ALA A 220 9.52 -0.69 0.45
CA ALA A 220 10.35 -0.91 -0.73
C ALA A 220 11.32 0.27 -0.98
N LYS A 221 12.48 -0.03 -1.56
CA LYS A 221 13.57 0.93 -1.77
C LYS A 221 13.67 1.28 -3.25
N LEU A 222 13.06 2.39 -3.68
CA LEU A 222 13.01 2.86 -5.07
C LEU A 222 13.91 4.07 -5.33
N SER A 223 14.99 4.25 -4.55
CA SER A 223 15.87 5.41 -4.77
C SER A 223 16.44 5.42 -6.19
N GLY A 224 16.26 6.54 -6.91
CA GLY A 224 16.69 6.70 -8.30
C GLY A 224 15.94 5.82 -9.32
N ALA A 225 14.83 5.18 -8.95
CA ALA A 225 14.04 4.37 -9.87
C ALA A 225 13.21 5.25 -10.82
N THR A 226 12.92 4.72 -12.01
CA THR A 226 12.05 5.38 -12.99
C THR A 226 10.66 4.73 -12.94
N LEU A 227 9.61 5.50 -12.67
CA LEU A 227 8.21 5.06 -12.62
C LEU A 227 7.34 5.86 -13.60
N ILE A 228 7.93 6.37 -14.69
CA ILE A 228 7.23 7.23 -15.65
C ILE A 228 5.99 6.51 -16.19
N GLY A 229 4.81 7.09 -15.97
CA GLY A 229 3.54 6.54 -16.44
C GLY A 229 3.13 5.21 -15.81
N ALA A 230 3.80 4.75 -14.74
CA ALA A 230 3.44 3.53 -14.03
C ALA A 230 2.04 3.64 -13.38
N ASP A 231 1.31 2.53 -13.32
CA ASP A 231 -0.03 2.49 -12.73
C ASP A 231 0.01 1.91 -11.31
N LEU A 232 0.04 2.77 -10.31
CA LEU A 232 0.08 2.47 -8.87
C LEU A 232 -1.31 2.56 -8.22
N THR A 233 -2.39 2.42 -9.00
CA THR A 233 -3.75 2.58 -8.50
C THR A 233 -4.06 1.53 -7.41
N ASN A 234 -4.52 1.98 -6.24
CA ASN A 234 -4.73 1.15 -5.03
C ASN A 234 -3.46 0.41 -4.52
N ALA A 235 -2.25 0.85 -4.87
CA ALA A 235 -1.03 0.25 -4.34
C ALA A 235 -0.78 0.68 -2.89
N ASN A 236 -0.19 -0.22 -2.08
CA ASN A 236 0.37 0.14 -0.78
C ASN A 236 1.82 0.58 -0.97
N LEU A 237 2.11 1.82 -0.63
CA LEU A 237 3.40 2.51 -0.72
C LEU A 237 3.85 3.04 0.66
N THR A 238 3.31 2.46 1.74
CA THR A 238 3.57 2.91 3.11
C THR A 238 5.07 2.77 3.42
N ASN A 239 5.70 3.83 3.92
CA ASN A 239 7.14 3.89 4.20
C ASN A 239 8.05 3.56 3.00
N THR A 240 7.56 3.68 1.76
CA THR A 240 8.39 3.47 0.56
C THR A 240 9.41 4.60 0.38
N ILE A 241 10.62 4.25 -0.07
CA ILE A 241 11.70 5.22 -0.27
C ILE A 241 11.80 5.57 -1.76
N PHE A 242 11.35 6.77 -2.14
CA PHE A 242 11.37 7.31 -3.50
C PHE A 242 12.46 8.37 -3.72
N ILE A 243 13.53 8.38 -2.92
CA ILE A 243 14.59 9.40 -3.01
C ILE A 243 15.14 9.47 -4.44
N HIS A 244 15.04 10.63 -5.10
CA HIS A 244 15.42 10.84 -6.51
C HIS A 244 14.71 9.95 -7.53
N ALA A 245 13.57 9.36 -7.18
CA ALA A 245 12.76 8.59 -8.13
C ALA A 245 11.97 9.52 -9.08
N ASP A 246 11.72 9.06 -10.29
CA ASP A 246 10.90 9.76 -11.28
C ASP A 246 9.49 9.16 -11.36
N LEU A 247 8.51 9.81 -10.75
CA LEU A 247 7.09 9.45 -10.80
C LEU A 247 6.31 10.28 -11.82
N THR A 248 6.97 10.87 -12.82
CA THR A 248 6.31 11.67 -13.86
C THR A 248 5.14 10.91 -14.49
N GLN A 249 3.95 11.51 -14.46
CA GLN A 249 2.71 10.91 -14.99
C GLN A 249 2.28 9.57 -14.37
N ALA A 250 2.87 9.16 -13.24
CA ALA A 250 2.44 7.96 -12.53
C ALA A 250 0.99 8.10 -12.02
N LYS A 251 0.23 7.02 -12.03
CA LYS A 251 -1.15 7.00 -11.49
C LYS A 251 -1.14 6.52 -10.06
N LEU A 252 -1.34 7.42 -9.11
CA LEU A 252 -1.33 7.16 -7.67
C LEU A 252 -2.75 7.18 -7.07
N ILE A 253 -3.78 6.99 -7.90
CA ILE A 253 -5.19 7.05 -7.48
C ILE A 253 -5.46 6.00 -6.39
N ARG A 254 -5.95 6.43 -5.23
CA ARG A 254 -6.20 5.59 -4.04
C ARG A 254 -4.97 4.84 -3.52
N ALA A 255 -3.76 5.31 -3.84
CA ALA A 255 -2.55 4.73 -3.28
C ALA A 255 -2.38 5.13 -1.80
N GLU A 256 -1.82 4.22 -1.00
CA GLU A 256 -1.55 4.43 0.42
C GLU A 256 -0.05 4.64 0.62
N TRP A 257 0.42 5.88 0.78
CA TRP A 257 1.86 6.17 0.84
C TRP A 257 2.30 6.94 2.09
N ILE A 258 1.58 6.76 3.20
CA ILE A 258 1.93 7.42 4.45
C ILE A 258 3.37 7.03 4.85
N GLY A 259 4.19 8.02 5.23
CA GLY A 259 5.59 7.82 5.59
C GLY A 259 6.54 7.69 4.40
N ALA A 260 6.06 7.81 3.16
CA ALA A 260 6.92 7.73 1.98
C ALA A 260 7.92 8.89 1.91
N ASP A 261 9.12 8.58 1.43
CA ASP A 261 10.22 9.54 1.29
C ASP A 261 10.40 9.95 -0.17
N LEU A 262 9.89 11.12 -0.53
CA LEU A 262 9.93 11.72 -1.86
C LEU A 262 11.08 12.74 -2.00
N THR A 263 12.11 12.67 -1.15
CA THR A 263 13.24 13.61 -1.20
C THR A 263 13.89 13.63 -2.58
N GLY A 264 13.90 14.77 -3.25
CA GLY A 264 14.44 14.91 -4.60
C GLY A 264 13.68 14.16 -5.70
N ALA A 265 12.50 13.60 -5.41
CA ALA A 265 11.69 12.88 -6.38
C ALA A 265 10.96 13.83 -7.34
N THR A 266 10.60 13.36 -8.52
CA THR A 266 9.79 14.12 -9.50
C THR A 266 8.37 13.57 -9.56
N LEU A 267 7.35 14.43 -9.44
CA LEU A 267 5.92 14.05 -9.49
C LEU A 267 5.13 14.81 -10.55
N THR A 268 5.80 15.53 -11.45
CA THR A 268 5.11 16.33 -12.47
C THR A 268 4.15 15.48 -13.30
N GLY A 269 2.89 15.89 -13.32
CA GLY A 269 1.80 15.21 -14.02
C GLY A 269 1.28 13.93 -13.36
N ALA A 270 1.74 13.60 -12.15
CA ALA A 270 1.21 12.48 -11.39
C ALA A 270 -0.29 12.66 -11.09
N LYS A 271 -1.01 11.54 -11.02
CA LYS A 271 -2.46 11.52 -10.81
C LYS A 271 -2.77 11.14 -9.36
N LEU A 272 -3.29 12.08 -8.59
CA LEU A 272 -3.53 11.97 -7.16
C LEU A 272 -5.02 12.15 -6.89
N TYR A 273 -5.75 11.06 -6.69
CA TYR A 273 -7.15 11.12 -6.31
C TYR A 273 -7.44 10.13 -5.20
N ALA A 274 -8.07 10.60 -4.12
CA ALA A 274 -8.26 9.84 -2.90
C ALA A 274 -6.94 9.23 -2.36
N THR A 275 -5.85 9.97 -2.54
CA THR A 275 -4.49 9.66 -2.11
C THR A 275 -4.14 10.69 -1.04
N SER A 276 -3.61 10.26 0.11
CA SER A 276 -3.19 11.21 1.16
C SER A 276 -2.17 12.20 0.59
N ARG A 277 -2.18 13.45 1.01
CA ARG A 277 -1.07 14.39 0.74
C ARG A 277 -0.23 14.66 1.98
N PHE A 278 -0.52 13.96 3.08
CA PHE A 278 0.07 14.19 4.39
C PHE A 278 1.02 13.05 4.81
N GLY A 279 1.95 13.37 5.70
CA GLY A 279 2.88 12.39 6.27
C GLY A 279 3.99 11.95 5.31
N LEU A 280 4.35 12.83 4.36
CA LEU A 280 5.37 12.59 3.35
C LEU A 280 6.63 13.38 3.68
N LYS A 281 7.79 12.89 3.26
CA LYS A 281 9.02 13.71 3.22
C LYS A 281 9.21 14.21 1.79
N THR A 282 9.32 15.52 1.60
CA THR A 282 9.30 16.13 0.26
C THR A 282 10.44 17.12 0.01
N GLU A 283 11.53 17.02 0.76
CA GLU A 283 12.67 17.93 0.61
C GLU A 283 13.26 17.84 -0.80
N GLY A 284 13.36 18.98 -1.50
CA GLY A 284 13.88 19.04 -2.88
C GLY A 284 13.01 18.33 -3.93
N MET A 285 11.78 17.94 -3.59
CA MET A 285 10.83 17.33 -4.53
C MET A 285 10.45 18.30 -5.66
N ILE A 286 10.39 17.81 -6.89
CA ILE A 286 10.04 18.57 -8.10
C ILE A 286 8.62 18.22 -8.51
N CYS A 287 7.73 19.20 -8.54
CA CYS A 287 6.35 19.01 -8.96
C CYS A 287 5.77 20.29 -9.56
N GLU A 288 5.61 20.34 -10.88
CA GLU A 288 5.06 21.52 -11.57
C GLU A 288 3.53 21.52 -11.60
N TRP A 289 2.92 20.34 -11.68
CA TRP A 289 1.47 20.16 -11.67
C TRP A 289 1.09 18.72 -11.34
N VAL A 290 -0.13 18.52 -10.85
CA VAL A 290 -0.75 17.21 -10.62
C VAL A 290 -2.18 17.18 -11.15
N ASP A 291 -2.65 15.99 -11.47
CA ASP A 291 -4.04 15.72 -11.85
C ASP A 291 -4.80 15.17 -10.64
N LEU A 292 -5.82 15.89 -10.20
CA LEU A 292 -6.64 15.56 -9.04
C LEU A 292 -8.00 14.99 -9.42
N SER A 293 -8.21 14.70 -10.71
CA SER A 293 -9.46 14.15 -11.20
C SER A 293 -9.70 12.70 -10.74
N PRO A 294 -10.96 12.30 -10.47
CA PRO A 294 -11.28 10.92 -10.09
C PRO A 294 -10.81 9.83 -11.06
N ALA A 295 -10.80 10.15 -12.36
CA ALA A 295 -10.41 9.23 -13.43
C ALA A 295 -8.95 9.41 -13.88
N GLY A 296 -8.26 10.44 -13.40
CA GLY A 296 -6.96 10.83 -13.95
C GLY A 296 -7.08 11.31 -15.41
N ASP A 297 -8.17 11.99 -15.75
CA ASP A 297 -8.52 12.48 -17.08
C ASP A 297 -8.18 13.96 -17.28
N ARG A 298 -7.46 14.57 -16.32
CA ARG A 298 -7.06 15.98 -16.31
C ARG A 298 -8.22 16.98 -16.25
N SER A 299 -9.40 16.55 -15.79
CA SER A 299 -10.52 17.47 -15.54
C SER A 299 -10.29 18.42 -14.36
N ILE A 300 -9.40 18.07 -13.43
CA ILE A 300 -9.02 18.90 -12.29
C ILE A 300 -7.48 18.93 -12.23
N ILE A 301 -6.87 20.06 -12.61
CA ILE A 301 -5.41 20.21 -12.62
C ILE A 301 -5.01 21.23 -11.57
N GLN A 302 -4.14 20.82 -10.66
CA GLN A 302 -3.45 21.73 -9.76
C GLN A 302 -2.07 22.04 -10.36
N LYS A 303 -1.79 23.32 -10.60
CA LYS A 303 -0.46 23.80 -11.00
C LYS A 303 0.23 24.42 -9.79
N PHE A 304 1.56 24.31 -9.74
CA PHE A 304 2.38 24.88 -8.69
C PHE A 304 3.34 25.92 -9.29
N HIS A 305 3.54 27.03 -8.59
CA HIS A 305 4.55 28.02 -8.95
C HIS A 305 5.60 28.07 -7.83
N SER A 306 6.90 28.07 -8.16
CA SER A 306 7.97 28.14 -7.14
C SER A 306 7.89 27.05 -6.04
N GLU A 307 7.87 27.42 -4.75
CA GLU A 307 7.87 26.48 -3.62
C GLU A 307 6.48 25.92 -3.26
N ASP A 308 5.40 26.33 -3.94
CA ASP A 308 4.00 25.99 -3.63
C ASP A 308 3.74 24.47 -3.51
N SER A 309 4.45 23.65 -4.29
CA SER A 309 4.28 22.20 -4.24
C SER A 309 4.72 21.64 -2.89
N ARG A 310 5.72 22.25 -2.25
CA ARG A 310 6.22 21.80 -0.96
C ARG A 310 5.16 21.97 0.12
N ASP A 311 4.46 23.10 0.12
CA ASP A 311 3.40 23.39 1.07
C ASP A 311 2.22 22.42 0.88
N PHE A 312 1.82 22.16 -0.37
CA PHE A 312 0.74 21.22 -0.69
C PHE A 312 0.92 19.82 -0.08
N PHE A 313 2.15 19.31 0.02
CA PHE A 313 2.47 17.96 0.54
C PHE A 313 3.03 17.93 1.98
N ASN A 314 3.44 19.06 2.57
CA ASN A 314 3.97 19.11 3.94
C ASN A 314 2.97 19.60 4.98
N GLU A 315 1.73 19.89 4.56
CA GLU A 315 0.68 20.28 5.48
C GLU A 315 0.38 19.21 6.54
N THR A 316 -0.11 19.67 7.67
CA THR A 316 -0.62 18.77 8.70
C THR A 316 -1.96 18.21 8.26
N PRO A 317 -2.28 16.92 8.54
CA PRO A 317 -3.62 16.43 8.26
C PRO A 317 -4.63 17.19 9.13
N PRO A 318 -5.71 17.73 8.57
CA PRO A 318 -6.73 18.42 9.35
C PRO A 318 -7.33 17.47 10.40
N THR A 319 -7.40 17.91 11.66
CA THR A 319 -7.87 17.04 12.77
C THR A 319 -9.03 17.63 13.54
N ILE A 320 -9.87 16.73 14.05
CA ILE A 320 -10.92 17.02 15.03
C ILE A 320 -10.59 16.24 16.30
N ARG A 321 -10.36 16.95 17.40
CA ARG A 321 -10.07 16.36 18.70
C ARG A 321 -11.25 16.57 19.63
N ILE A 322 -11.82 15.45 20.09
CA ILE A 322 -12.81 15.42 21.18
C ILE A 322 -12.06 15.06 22.44
N ILE A 323 -11.88 16.02 23.33
CA ILE A 323 -11.25 15.82 24.63
C ILE A 323 -12.35 15.66 25.67
N VAL A 324 -12.44 14.48 26.27
CA VAL A 324 -13.42 14.16 27.31
C VAL A 324 -12.73 14.24 28.66
N ASP A 325 -13.27 15.00 29.61
CA ASP A 325 -12.73 15.12 30.98
C ASP A 325 -13.14 13.92 31.86
N ALA A 326 -12.92 12.71 31.33
CA ALA A 326 -13.09 11.43 32.00
C ALA A 326 -12.12 10.40 31.42
N ALA A 327 -11.75 9.40 32.23
CA ALA A 327 -11.03 8.22 31.77
C ALA A 327 -11.98 7.26 31.05
N LEU A 328 -11.51 6.60 29.98
CA LEU A 328 -12.33 5.69 29.19
C LEU A 328 -12.47 4.33 29.89
N GLU A 329 -13.68 4.03 30.36
CA GLU A 329 -14.04 2.73 30.97
C GLU A 329 -14.41 1.69 29.90
N HIS A 330 -14.38 0.40 30.25
CA HIS A 330 -14.59 -0.72 29.31
C HIS A 330 -15.97 -0.65 28.63
N GLU A 331 -17.01 -0.38 29.40
CA GLU A 331 -18.39 -0.26 28.94
C GLU A 331 -18.55 0.94 27.99
N ALA A 332 -17.92 2.07 28.34
CA ALA A 332 -17.90 3.28 27.51
C ALA A 332 -17.16 3.05 26.19
N ASN A 333 -16.01 2.40 26.23
CA ASN A 333 -15.26 2.05 25.03
C ASN A 333 -16.09 1.18 24.07
N PHE A 334 -16.74 0.14 24.59
CA PHE A 334 -17.59 -0.74 23.80
C PHE A 334 -18.77 0.00 23.16
N ALA A 335 -19.48 0.83 23.94
CA ALA A 335 -20.62 1.60 23.44
C ALA A 335 -20.21 2.63 22.39
N ILE A 336 -19.10 3.33 22.60
CA ILE A 336 -18.57 4.33 21.67
C ILE A 336 -18.09 3.69 20.37
N ALA A 337 -17.39 2.55 20.42
CA ALA A 337 -17.02 1.79 19.23
C ALA A 337 -18.27 1.39 18.42
N GLY A 338 -19.32 0.93 19.10
CA GLY A 338 -20.60 0.62 18.47
C GLY A 338 -21.30 1.85 17.86
N ALA A 339 -21.18 3.03 18.48
CA ALA A 339 -21.72 4.27 17.94
C ALA A 339 -20.94 4.75 16.70
N TYR A 340 -19.61 4.74 16.74
CA TYR A 340 -18.80 5.16 15.58
C TYR A 340 -18.89 4.20 14.41
N TYR A 341 -18.99 2.89 14.66
CA TYR A 341 -19.31 1.93 13.61
C TYR A 341 -20.62 2.30 12.88
N GLN A 342 -21.64 2.68 13.64
CA GLN A 342 -22.93 3.09 13.07
C GLN A 342 -22.89 4.41 12.31
N ILE A 343 -22.10 5.37 12.79
CA ILE A 343 -21.87 6.65 12.12
C ILE A 343 -21.16 6.41 10.78
N ALA A 344 -20.10 5.59 10.75
CA ALA A 344 -19.32 5.32 9.54
C ALA A 344 -20.14 4.65 8.40
N GLN A 345 -21.20 3.91 8.74
CA GLN A 345 -22.08 3.31 7.73
C GLN A 345 -22.94 4.35 6.98
N GLU A 346 -23.35 5.43 7.64
CA GLU A 346 -24.20 6.48 7.06
C GLU A 346 -23.39 7.68 6.54
N TYR A 347 -22.29 8.00 7.23
CA TYR A 347 -21.43 9.14 6.94
C TYR A 347 -20.13 8.69 6.27
N ARG A 348 -20.20 8.43 4.95
CA ARG A 348 -19.08 7.88 4.15
C ARG A 348 -17.84 8.78 4.06
N ILE A 349 -17.94 10.04 4.49
CA ILE A 349 -16.79 10.96 4.62
C ILE A 349 -15.86 10.50 5.76
N LEU A 350 -16.41 9.90 6.83
CA LEU A 350 -15.60 9.32 7.91
C LEU A 350 -15.07 7.95 7.48
N LYS A 351 -13.85 7.92 6.93
CA LYS A 351 -13.22 6.71 6.40
C LYS A 351 -12.54 5.83 7.46
N GLN A 352 -12.03 6.45 8.52
CA GLN A 352 -11.22 5.77 9.54
C GLN A 352 -11.80 5.99 10.94
N PRO A 353 -11.66 5.00 11.86
CA PRO A 353 -11.98 5.20 13.25
C PRO A 353 -11.05 6.24 13.90
N PRO A 354 -11.46 6.88 15.00
CA PRO A 354 -10.59 7.81 15.71
C PRO A 354 -9.39 7.09 16.34
N SER A 355 -8.26 7.78 16.40
CA SER A 355 -7.21 7.43 17.36
C SER A 355 -7.68 7.77 18.77
N ILE A 356 -7.42 6.91 19.75
CA ILE A 356 -7.88 7.07 21.14
C ILE A 356 -6.68 7.07 22.07
N GLU A 357 -6.47 8.19 22.77
CA GLU A 357 -5.51 8.31 23.85
C GLU A 357 -6.26 8.33 25.18
N SER A 358 -6.22 7.22 25.92
CA SER A 358 -6.86 7.11 27.24
C SER A 358 -5.85 7.37 28.35
N GLY A 359 -5.97 8.53 29.00
CA GLY A 359 -5.22 8.90 30.18
C GLY A 359 -6.01 8.68 31.47
N ARG A 360 -5.34 8.81 32.63
CA ARG A 360 -5.97 8.63 33.96
C ARG A 360 -7.12 9.59 34.26
N ARG A 361 -7.17 10.74 33.59
CA ARG A 361 -8.16 11.80 33.82
C ARG A 361 -8.90 12.22 32.55
N ARG A 362 -8.33 11.98 31.38
CA ARG A 362 -8.83 12.48 30.11
C ARG A 362 -8.69 11.45 29.03
N THR A 363 -9.63 11.47 28.11
CA THR A 363 -9.60 10.66 26.91
C THR A 363 -9.67 11.58 25.72
N VAL A 364 -8.76 11.41 24.75
CA VAL A 364 -8.75 12.18 23.51
C VAL A 364 -9.12 11.26 22.36
N PHE A 365 -10.17 11.62 21.63
CA PHE A 365 -10.48 11.02 20.33
C PHE A 365 -9.99 11.96 19.24
N THR A 366 -9.11 11.49 18.37
CA THR A 366 -8.59 12.26 17.24
C THR A 366 -9.12 11.68 15.93
N PHE A 367 -9.90 12.46 15.21
CA PHE A 367 -10.37 12.17 13.87
C PHE A 367 -9.56 12.97 12.85
N TYR A 368 -9.39 12.41 11.67
CA TYR A 368 -8.72 13.06 10.54
C TYR A 368 -9.75 13.38 9.46
N ALA A 369 -9.64 14.56 8.87
CA ALA A 369 -10.42 14.95 7.70
C ALA A 369 -9.53 14.97 6.45
N ASP A 370 -10.11 14.63 5.30
CA ASP A 370 -9.39 14.59 4.02
C ASP A 370 -9.07 16.00 3.47
N SER A 371 -9.80 17.02 3.95
CA SER A 371 -9.62 18.43 3.59
C SER A 371 -10.10 19.36 4.72
N ASP A 372 -9.67 20.61 4.69
CA ASP A 372 -10.07 21.59 5.71
C ASP A 372 -11.58 21.88 5.68
N GLU A 373 -12.21 21.86 4.51
CA GLU A 373 -13.65 22.11 4.34
C GLU A 373 -14.50 21.04 5.03
N ALA A 374 -13.96 19.83 5.23
CA ALA A 374 -14.65 18.75 5.90
C ALA A 374 -14.52 18.81 7.44
N LEU A 375 -13.73 19.73 8.02
CA LEU A 375 -13.52 19.81 9.47
C LEU A 375 -14.83 20.04 10.24
N PHE A 376 -15.59 21.07 9.87
CA PHE A 376 -16.80 21.46 10.59
C PHE A 376 -17.92 20.41 10.44
N SER A 377 -18.13 19.88 9.23
CA SER A 377 -19.15 18.86 8.96
C SER A 377 -18.81 17.54 9.66
N THR A 378 -17.54 17.12 9.63
CA THR A 378 -17.08 15.92 10.34
C THR A 378 -17.20 16.10 11.84
N ALA A 379 -16.75 17.25 12.38
CA ALA A 379 -16.92 17.58 13.79
C ALA A 379 -18.39 17.53 14.22
N TYR A 380 -19.32 18.05 13.40
CA TYR A 380 -20.76 18.03 13.65
C TYR A 380 -21.33 16.61 13.82
N ILE A 381 -20.75 15.63 13.12
CA ILE A 381 -21.18 14.22 13.14
C ILE A 381 -20.49 13.43 14.26
N VAL A 382 -19.19 13.57 14.44
CA VAL A 382 -18.44 12.70 15.37
C VAL A 382 -18.77 12.98 16.84
N ILE A 383 -19.34 14.14 17.16
CA ILE A 383 -19.74 14.47 18.54
C ILE A 383 -21.05 13.79 18.98
N LEU A 384 -21.77 13.11 18.08
CA LEU A 384 -23.12 12.59 18.34
C LEU A 384 -23.26 11.70 19.59
N PRO A 385 -22.25 10.89 19.99
CA PRO A 385 -22.35 10.08 21.19
C PRO A 385 -22.36 10.86 22.52
N PHE A 386 -22.00 12.15 22.53
CA PHE A 386 -21.79 12.94 23.75
C PHE A 386 -23.01 13.77 24.16
N LEU A 387 -23.17 14.05 25.45
CA LEU A 387 -24.34 14.77 25.98
C LEU A 387 -24.41 16.22 25.50
N ASP A 388 -23.26 16.88 25.37
CA ASP A 388 -23.14 18.27 24.91
C ASP A 388 -23.22 18.40 23.37
N ALA A 389 -23.46 17.31 22.64
CA ALA A 389 -23.61 17.26 21.19
C ALA A 389 -24.47 18.39 20.62
N ALA A 390 -25.66 18.63 21.19
CA ALA A 390 -26.58 19.65 20.70
C ALA A 390 -26.01 21.07 20.85
N SER A 391 -25.35 21.35 21.97
CA SER A 391 -24.70 22.64 22.20
C SER A 391 -23.51 22.84 21.25
N THR A 392 -22.68 21.81 21.11
CA THR A 392 -21.56 21.79 20.16
C THR A 392 -22.01 21.99 18.72
N GLN A 393 -23.10 21.34 18.29
CA GLN A 393 -23.68 21.51 16.95
C GLN A 393 -24.13 22.95 16.70
N ASN A 394 -24.80 23.58 17.67
CA ASN A 394 -25.19 24.98 17.57
C ASN A 394 -23.99 25.92 17.49
N ASN A 395 -22.92 25.63 18.25
CA ASN A 395 -21.68 26.41 18.17
C ASN A 395 -21.02 26.27 16.80
N ILE A 396 -20.93 25.06 16.25
CA ILE A 396 -20.37 24.82 14.92
C ILE A 396 -21.17 25.59 13.86
N SER A 397 -22.50 25.52 13.88
CA SER A 397 -23.36 26.28 12.98
C SER A 397 -23.13 27.79 13.11
N SER A 398 -23.03 28.31 14.35
CA SER A 398 -22.75 29.73 14.61
C SER A 398 -21.37 30.15 14.07
N VAL A 399 -20.36 29.29 14.17
CA VAL A 399 -19.03 29.53 13.60
C VAL A 399 -19.07 29.59 12.08
N VAL A 400 -19.80 28.68 11.42
CA VAL A 400 -19.98 28.72 9.96
C VAL A 400 -20.77 29.97 9.53
N GLU A 401 -21.78 30.39 10.28
CA GLU A 401 -22.49 31.66 10.04
C GLU A 401 -21.58 32.90 10.21
N MET A 402 -20.68 32.89 11.20
CA MET A 402 -19.66 33.94 11.35
C MET A 402 -18.75 34.00 10.12
N ILE A 403 -18.30 32.85 9.59
CA ILE A 403 -17.51 32.79 8.35
C ILE A 403 -18.31 33.37 7.18
N ASN A 404 -19.58 32.98 7.05
CA ASN A 404 -20.45 33.43 5.97
C ASN A 404 -20.65 34.95 6.00
N SER A 405 -20.92 35.52 7.18
CA SER A 405 -21.18 36.96 7.33
C SER A 405 -19.93 37.83 7.11
N GLU A 406 -18.78 37.40 7.60
CA GLU A 406 -17.50 38.10 7.40
C GLU A 406 -17.03 38.05 5.93
N VAL A 407 -17.22 36.93 5.24
CA VAL A 407 -16.91 36.81 3.80
C VAL A 407 -17.81 37.72 2.94
N VAL A 408 -19.07 37.93 3.36
CA VAL A 408 -19.99 38.87 2.69
C VAL A 408 -19.65 40.33 3.00
N ALA A 409 -19.16 40.63 4.21
CA ALA A 409 -18.87 41.99 4.66
C ALA A 409 -17.51 42.52 4.18
N ASN A 410 -16.49 41.66 4.08
CA ASN A 410 -15.12 42.05 3.73
C ASN A 410 -14.73 41.56 2.33
N GLN A 411 -15.00 42.36 1.29
CA GLN A 411 -14.49 42.13 -0.07
C GLN A 411 -12.95 42.06 -0.14
N ASP A 412 -12.26 42.61 0.86
CA ASP A 412 -10.79 42.69 0.99
C ASP A 412 -10.16 41.53 1.82
N LEU A 413 -10.91 40.49 2.16
CA LEU A 413 -10.29 39.24 2.58
C LEU A 413 -9.41 38.77 1.42
N LYS A 414 -8.10 38.97 1.55
CA LYS A 414 -7.03 38.48 0.65
C LYS A 414 -6.94 36.95 0.61
N LEU A 415 -8.08 36.26 0.66
CA LEU A 415 -8.22 34.84 0.42
C LEU A 415 -8.70 34.71 -1.02
N PRO A 416 -7.82 34.38 -1.99
CA PRO A 416 -8.28 34.01 -3.31
C PRO A 416 -9.26 32.84 -3.14
N LYS A 417 -10.51 33.00 -3.63
CA LYS A 417 -11.62 32.01 -3.64
C LYS A 417 -12.61 32.02 -2.44
N SER A 418 -12.70 33.09 -1.63
CA SER A 418 -13.65 33.20 -0.49
C SER A 418 -15.11 32.72 -0.74
N PRO A 419 -15.75 32.92 -1.91
CA PRO A 419 -17.13 32.47 -2.13
C PRO A 419 -17.29 30.96 -2.33
N LEU A 420 -16.27 30.31 -2.91
CA LEU A 420 -16.28 28.85 -3.15
C LEU A 420 -16.18 28.07 -1.83
N ILE A 421 -15.37 28.60 -0.91
CA ILE A 421 -15.12 28.03 0.42
C ILE A 421 -16.41 28.02 1.23
N VAL A 422 -17.05 29.18 1.31
CA VAL A 422 -18.35 29.36 1.96
C VAL A 422 -19.38 28.40 1.34
N LYS A 423 -19.43 28.31 0.01
CA LYS A 423 -20.36 27.40 -0.67
C LYS A 423 -20.10 25.94 -0.29
N GLN A 424 -18.85 25.48 -0.29
CA GLN A 424 -18.50 24.10 0.01
C GLN A 424 -18.70 23.75 1.48
N LEU A 425 -18.32 24.64 2.40
CA LEU A 425 -18.59 24.53 3.83
C LEU A 425 -20.09 24.37 4.10
N ASN A 426 -20.92 25.23 3.49
CA ASN A 426 -22.38 25.15 3.67
C ASN A 426 -22.95 23.84 3.11
N ILE A 427 -22.54 23.41 1.91
CA ILE A 427 -22.99 22.13 1.32
C ILE A 427 -22.64 20.95 2.24
N LEU A 428 -21.38 20.87 2.69
CA LEU A 428 -20.92 19.79 3.55
C LEU A 428 -21.61 19.81 4.92
N LEU A 429 -21.86 20.99 5.47
CA LEU A 429 -22.54 21.13 6.75
C LEU A 429 -24.03 20.76 6.65
N GLU A 430 -24.73 21.21 5.61
CA GLU A 430 -26.13 20.82 5.36
C GLU A 430 -26.28 19.30 5.19
N GLN A 431 -25.36 18.67 4.46
CA GLN A 431 -25.30 17.20 4.34
C GLN A 431 -25.10 16.53 5.71
N ALA A 432 -24.15 17.02 6.51
CA ALA A 432 -23.92 16.53 7.85
C ALA A 432 -25.13 16.73 8.77
N MET A 433 -25.84 17.85 8.69
CA MET A 433 -27.07 18.09 9.46
C MET A 433 -28.17 17.09 9.11
N SER A 434 -28.39 16.85 7.81
CA SER A 434 -29.34 15.85 7.34
C SER A 434 -28.99 14.45 7.83
N GLN A 435 -27.72 14.04 7.68
CA GLN A 435 -27.24 12.74 8.10
C GLN A 435 -27.28 12.56 9.62
N ALA A 436 -26.94 13.60 10.39
CA ALA A 436 -27.05 13.59 11.85
C ALA A 436 -28.48 13.31 12.31
N ALA A 437 -29.48 13.91 11.66
CA ALA A 437 -30.89 13.66 11.96
C ALA A 437 -31.27 12.20 11.67
N THR A 438 -30.87 11.65 10.52
CA THR A 438 -31.10 10.26 10.17
C THR A 438 -30.45 9.30 11.16
N ILE A 439 -29.18 9.54 11.52
CA ILE A 439 -28.41 8.72 12.46
C ILE A 439 -29.07 8.72 13.85
N LYS A 440 -29.51 9.88 14.35
CA LYS A 440 -30.21 10.00 15.64
C LYS A 440 -31.54 9.24 15.66
N GLN A 441 -32.28 9.22 14.55
CA GLN A 441 -33.60 8.58 14.47
C GLN A 441 -33.54 7.05 14.35
N THR A 442 -32.45 6.50 13.81
CA THR A 442 -32.42 5.10 13.36
C THR A 442 -31.75 4.12 14.33
N LYS A 443 -31.01 4.57 15.37
CA LYS A 443 -30.03 3.66 16.01
C LYS A 443 -29.90 3.70 17.55
N LYS A 444 -30.02 2.50 18.13
CA LYS A 444 -30.00 2.18 19.57
C LYS A 444 -28.65 2.42 20.28
N ASN A 445 -27.51 2.33 19.57
CA ASN A 445 -26.19 2.37 20.25
C ASN A 445 -25.77 3.80 20.63
N ILE A 446 -26.19 4.81 19.87
CA ILE A 446 -25.95 6.23 20.24
C ILE A 446 -26.75 6.57 21.50
N GLU A 447 -28.00 6.11 21.59
CA GLU A 447 -28.84 6.30 22.78
C GLU A 447 -28.29 5.55 24.01
N VAL A 448 -27.65 4.40 23.80
CA VAL A 448 -26.95 3.67 24.88
C VAL A 448 -25.69 4.42 25.30
N ALA A 449 -24.89 4.92 24.35
CA ALA A 449 -23.67 5.66 24.63
C ALA A 449 -23.96 6.95 25.43
N THR A 450 -24.97 7.73 25.06
CA THR A 450 -25.32 9.00 25.73
C THR A 450 -25.76 8.82 27.19
N LYS A 451 -26.18 7.60 27.58
CA LYS A 451 -26.58 7.29 28.95
C LYS A 451 -25.38 7.01 29.89
N LEU A 452 -24.21 6.70 29.34
CA LEU A 452 -23.01 6.38 30.12
C LEU A 452 -22.40 7.63 30.75
N ASN A 453 -21.84 7.47 31.95
CA ASN A 453 -21.21 8.58 32.69
C ASN A 453 -20.08 9.24 31.90
N PHE A 454 -19.33 8.44 31.15
CA PHE A 454 -18.27 8.93 30.28
C PHE A 454 -18.78 9.93 29.23
N CYS A 455 -19.86 9.61 28.51
CA CYS A 455 -20.41 10.48 27.46
C CYS A 455 -21.15 11.71 28.02
N LYS A 456 -21.43 11.72 29.32
CA LYS A 456 -21.98 12.87 30.07
C LYS A 456 -20.90 13.77 30.66
N ALA A 457 -19.63 13.35 30.62
CA ALA A 457 -18.54 14.15 31.12
C ALA A 457 -18.36 15.41 30.25
N PRO A 458 -17.89 16.53 30.82
CA PRO A 458 -17.56 17.74 30.06
C PRO A 458 -16.61 17.43 28.90
N THR A 459 -16.91 17.96 27.70
CA THR A 459 -16.00 17.87 26.56
C THR A 459 -15.40 19.21 26.16
N GLN A 460 -14.29 19.15 25.44
CA GLN A 460 -13.70 20.25 24.70
C GLN A 460 -13.43 19.76 23.28
N ILE A 461 -13.86 20.54 22.28
CA ILE A 461 -13.74 20.20 20.86
C ILE A 461 -12.79 21.17 20.20
N VAL A 462 -11.68 20.62 19.69
CA VAL A 462 -10.60 21.39 19.07
C VAL A 462 -10.47 20.95 17.61
N LEU A 463 -10.59 21.89 16.69
CA LEU A 463 -10.30 21.69 15.27
C LEU A 463 -8.89 22.17 14.99
N THR A 464 -8.15 21.46 14.15
CA THR A 464 -6.84 21.89 13.64
C THR A 464 -6.89 21.84 12.13
N ASN A 465 -6.58 22.95 11.46
CA ASN A 465 -6.51 23.00 10.00
C ASN A 465 -5.17 22.49 9.47
N SER A 466 -5.05 22.42 8.15
CA SER A 466 -3.86 21.94 7.45
C SER A 466 -2.60 22.77 7.74
N SER A 467 -2.76 24.06 8.01
CA SER A 467 -1.70 24.98 8.46
C SER A 467 -1.41 24.93 9.97
N ALA A 468 -1.87 23.90 10.68
CA ALA A 468 -1.67 23.69 12.12
C ALA A 468 -2.25 24.78 13.04
N HIS A 469 -3.13 25.66 12.54
CA HIS A 469 -3.90 26.57 13.40
C HIS A 469 -5.02 25.80 14.09
N THR A 470 -5.26 26.12 15.36
CA THR A 470 -6.29 25.45 16.17
C THR A 470 -7.45 26.39 16.46
N LEU A 471 -8.67 25.84 16.48
CA LEU A 471 -9.89 26.53 16.86
C LEU A 471 -10.67 25.68 17.86
N ILE A 472 -10.91 26.23 19.04
CA ILE A 472 -11.80 25.61 20.04
C ILE A 472 -13.22 26.02 19.69
N VAL A 473 -14.01 25.08 19.14
CA VAL A 473 -15.40 25.32 18.75
C VAL A 473 -16.38 25.03 19.89
N HIS A 474 -15.94 24.28 20.89
CA HIS A 474 -16.70 24.03 22.10
C HIS A 474 -15.77 23.80 23.29
N ASP A 475 -16.04 24.48 24.39
CA ASP A 475 -15.38 24.29 25.68
C ASP A 475 -16.47 24.25 26.75
N HIS A 476 -16.73 23.04 27.28
CA HIS A 476 -17.80 22.88 28.27
C HIS A 476 -17.46 23.70 29.53
N PRO A 477 -18.39 24.46 30.15
CA PRO A 477 -18.09 25.36 31.26
C PRO A 477 -17.43 24.69 32.47
N ASN A 478 -17.72 23.40 32.69
CA ASN A 478 -17.15 22.56 33.73
C ASN A 478 -15.91 21.73 33.28
N PHE A 479 -15.44 21.92 32.05
CA PHE A 479 -14.27 21.22 31.53
C PHE A 479 -13.02 21.58 32.35
N GLY A 480 -12.31 20.56 32.84
CA GLY A 480 -11.17 20.75 33.75
C GLY A 480 -11.56 21.16 35.18
N LYS A 481 -12.84 21.41 35.47
CA LYS A 481 -13.35 21.88 36.77
C LYS A 481 -14.09 20.76 37.51
N ARG A 482 -13.41 19.99 38.37
CA ARG A 482 -14.03 19.33 39.54
C ARG A 482 -13.05 19.35 40.72
N PHE A 483 -13.31 20.20 41.71
CA PHE A 483 -14.08 19.99 42.96
C PHE A 483 -13.27 19.28 44.06
N ILE A 484 -12.84 20.07 45.04
CA ILE A 484 -12.49 19.63 46.39
C ILE A 484 -13.58 18.66 46.86
N ASN A 485 -13.16 17.54 47.43
CA ASN A 485 -14.01 16.47 47.93
C ASN A 485 -15.04 17.02 48.95
N ARG A 486 -16.28 17.27 48.52
CA ARG A 486 -17.38 17.73 49.39
C ARG A 486 -18.02 16.60 50.21
N SER A 487 -17.40 15.43 50.27
CA SER A 487 -17.83 14.30 51.12
C SER A 487 -17.48 14.48 52.61
N ALA A 488 -16.93 15.64 53.01
CA ALA A 488 -16.63 15.98 54.40
C ALA A 488 -17.64 16.94 55.07
N LEU A 489 -18.75 17.31 54.41
CA LEU A 489 -19.77 18.19 54.99
C LEU A 489 -21.16 17.57 54.88
N ASN A 490 -21.79 17.47 56.04
CA ASN A 490 -23.00 16.73 56.38
C ASN A 490 -24.17 16.86 55.40
N ALA A 491 -24.89 15.74 55.28
CA ALA A 491 -26.20 15.63 54.66
C ALA A 491 -27.23 16.53 55.38
N SER A 492 -27.50 17.72 54.84
CA SER A 492 -28.75 18.48 54.99
C SER A 492 -28.62 19.84 54.30
N THR A 493 -28.58 19.82 52.96
CA THR A 493 -28.95 20.97 52.11
C THR A 493 -28.95 20.49 50.67
N TYR A 494 -30.03 19.79 50.30
CA TYR A 494 -30.53 19.90 48.94
C TYR A 494 -31.15 21.29 48.85
N ASP A 495 -30.49 22.20 48.16
CA ASP A 495 -31.11 23.29 47.41
C ASP A 495 -30.04 23.96 46.52
N ASP A 496 -30.42 24.13 45.26
CA ASP A 496 -29.90 25.09 44.28
C ASP A 496 -28.38 25.14 44.02
N ILE A 497 -27.93 24.30 43.08
CA ILE A 497 -26.95 24.78 42.11
C ILE A 497 -27.76 25.45 41.00
N SER A 498 -27.80 26.78 41.10
CA SER A 498 -28.20 27.74 40.07
C SER A 498 -28.25 27.18 38.64
N ASN A 499 -29.46 27.08 38.10
CA ASN A 499 -29.79 27.07 36.68
C ASN A 499 -29.46 28.42 36.03
N GLU A 500 -28.22 28.89 36.12
CA GLU A 500 -27.75 29.95 35.22
C GLU A 500 -27.18 29.30 33.96
N PRO A 501 -27.68 29.64 32.75
CA PRO A 501 -27.05 29.20 31.51
C PRO A 501 -25.67 29.84 31.46
N THR A 502 -24.64 29.07 31.84
CA THR A 502 -23.25 29.50 31.69
C THR A 502 -23.01 29.65 30.20
N LYS A 503 -22.93 30.90 29.78
CA LYS A 503 -22.86 31.31 28.38
C LYS A 503 -21.62 30.68 27.75
N TYR A 504 -21.81 29.75 26.81
CA TYR A 504 -20.72 29.21 26.01
C TYR A 504 -20.01 30.38 25.31
N ILE A 505 -18.70 30.47 25.49
CA ILE A 505 -17.91 31.53 24.85
C ILE A 505 -17.57 31.02 23.45
N LEU A 506 -18.30 31.52 22.46
CA LEU A 506 -17.93 31.33 21.07
C LEU A 506 -16.57 32.00 20.80
N PRO A 507 -15.75 31.44 19.90
CA PRO A 507 -14.53 32.10 19.45
C PRO A 507 -14.87 33.47 18.83
N SER A 508 -13.97 34.45 18.97
CA SER A 508 -14.17 35.75 18.32
C SER A 508 -14.13 35.61 16.80
N SER A 509 -14.79 36.53 16.08
CA SER A 509 -14.76 36.54 14.61
C SER A 509 -13.32 36.58 14.08
N SER A 510 -12.42 37.32 14.74
CA SER A 510 -10.99 37.35 14.38
C SER A 510 -10.33 35.97 14.45
N MET A 511 -10.56 35.19 15.50
CA MET A 511 -9.99 33.84 15.65
C MET A 511 -10.55 32.88 14.61
N VAL A 512 -11.85 32.95 14.33
CA VAL A 512 -12.51 32.14 13.30
C VAL A 512 -11.93 32.45 11.92
N ILE A 513 -11.76 33.73 11.60
CA ILE A 513 -11.20 34.16 10.32
C ILE A 513 -9.74 33.77 10.18
N ASP A 514 -8.92 33.94 11.23
CA ASP A 514 -7.52 33.51 11.19
C ASP A 514 -7.38 31.99 11.04
N PHE A 515 -8.30 31.23 11.63
CA PHE A 515 -8.39 29.79 11.41
C PHE A 515 -8.74 29.44 9.95
N VAL A 516 -9.74 30.09 9.35
CA VAL A 516 -10.10 29.83 7.94
C VAL A 516 -9.02 30.32 6.97
N LYS A 517 -8.26 31.37 7.31
CA LYS A 517 -7.13 31.82 6.49
C LYS A 517 -6.04 30.76 6.33
N GLY A 518 -5.91 29.85 7.28
CA GLY A 518 -4.96 28.73 7.21
C GLY A 518 -5.49 27.51 6.46
N PHE A 519 -6.63 27.59 5.77
CA PHE A 519 -7.11 26.51 4.93
C PHE A 519 -6.32 26.46 3.63
N HIS A 520 -6.00 25.24 3.19
CA HIS A 520 -5.36 25.02 1.91
C HIS A 520 -6.36 24.73 0.81
N TYR A 521 -6.22 25.41 -0.33
CA TYR A 521 -7.21 25.35 -1.42
C TYR A 521 -6.65 24.80 -2.71
N ILE A 522 -7.24 23.69 -3.12
CA ILE A 522 -7.06 23.11 -4.45
C ILE A 522 -7.79 24.02 -5.46
N SER A 523 -7.14 24.45 -6.54
CA SER A 523 -7.85 25.05 -7.68
C SER A 523 -8.65 23.96 -8.40
N HIS A 524 -9.96 23.95 -8.17
CA HIS A 524 -10.90 23.16 -8.96
C HIS A 524 -11.05 23.70 -10.38
#